data_AF-A0A661VY14-F1
#
_entry.id   AF-A0A661VY14-F1
#
_cell.length_a   1.000
_cell.length_b   1.000
_cell.length_c   1.000
_cell.angle_alpha   90.00
_cell.angle_beta   90.00
_cell.angle_gamma   90.00
#
_symmetry.space_group_name_H-M   'P 1'
#
loop_
_entity.id
_entity.type
_entity.pdbx_description
1 polymer ?
#
loop_
_entity_poly.entity_id
_entity_poly.type
_entity_poly.pdbx_seq_one_letter_code
_entity_poly.pdbx_strand_id
1 'polypeptide(L)'
;MIGIPWNQDRQCIRKGGDGDLWESEASRMVRCIAALVDVNLKDPENYNLKLTPAERQKAEKELKKWDGNDIFIAASIGTKADTKDWGRENWSSLFTRWCRCHPGVGLAMVGSTDKYDISGKNAKNWKGRDLICVVS
;
A
#
# COMPACT_ATOMS: atom_id res chain seq x y z
N MET A 1 2.76 17.43 -27.92
CA MET A 1 2.19 16.24 -27.29
C MET A 1 3.20 15.74 -26.25
N ILE A 2 2.83 15.78 -24.98
CA ILE A 2 3.75 15.62 -23.83
C ILE A 2 3.43 14.30 -23.13
N GLY A 3 4.46 13.50 -22.78
CA GLY A 3 4.30 12.28 -21.98
C GLY A 3 3.92 11.01 -22.75
N ILE A 4 3.68 11.09 -24.06
CA ILE A 4 3.42 9.89 -24.87
C ILE A 4 4.75 9.24 -25.27
N PRO A 5 4.95 7.94 -25.00
CA PRO A 5 6.15 7.21 -25.43
C PRO A 5 6.08 6.97 -26.95
N TRP A 6 6.41 8.00 -27.73
CA TRP A 6 6.29 7.99 -29.18
C TRP A 6 7.40 7.19 -29.88
N ASN A 7 8.56 7.09 -29.24
CA ASN A 7 9.71 6.33 -29.72
C ASN A 7 9.83 4.98 -29.00
N GLN A 8 10.31 3.98 -29.74
CA GLN A 8 10.39 2.58 -29.33
C GLN A 8 11.11 2.40 -27.99
N ASP A 9 12.16 3.18 -27.75
CA ASP A 9 12.91 3.20 -26.50
C ASP A 9 12.07 3.62 -25.26
N ARG A 10 11.06 4.50 -25.42
CA ARG A 10 10.16 4.90 -24.31
C ARG A 10 9.01 3.93 -24.09
N GLN A 11 8.74 3.08 -25.09
CA GLN A 11 7.76 1.99 -25.00
C GLN A 11 8.36 0.74 -24.36
N CYS A 12 9.68 0.59 -24.37
CA CYS A 12 10.40 -0.53 -23.77
C CYS A 12 10.94 -0.19 -22.37
N ILE A 13 10.84 -1.18 -21.48
CA ILE A 13 11.47 -1.18 -20.15
C ILE A 13 12.95 -1.50 -20.34
N ARG A 14 13.84 -0.70 -19.76
CA ARG A 14 15.29 -0.94 -19.81
C ARG A 14 15.72 -1.89 -18.70
N LYS A 15 16.89 -2.52 -18.85
CA LYS A 15 17.57 -3.16 -17.70
C LYS A 15 18.09 -2.06 -16.76
N GLY A 16 17.88 -2.22 -15.46
CA GLY A 16 18.38 -1.32 -14.43
C GLY A 16 19.89 -1.33 -14.33
N GLY A 17 20.46 -0.25 -13.78
CA GLY A 17 21.92 -0.06 -13.67
C GLY A 17 22.61 -0.99 -12.66
N ASP A 18 21.88 -1.50 -11.67
CA ASP A 18 22.38 -2.42 -10.65
C ASP A 18 21.71 -3.79 -10.83
N GLY A 19 22.37 -4.67 -11.62
CA GLY A 19 22.17 -6.13 -11.64
C GLY A 19 20.77 -6.67 -11.94
N ASP A 20 20.56 -7.26 -13.12
CA ASP A 20 19.42 -8.10 -13.56
C ASP A 20 17.97 -7.64 -13.30
N LEU A 21 17.76 -6.54 -12.58
CA LEU A 21 16.46 -5.98 -12.30
C LEU A 21 16.01 -5.09 -13.45
N TRP A 22 14.75 -5.21 -13.81
CA TRP A 22 14.13 -4.33 -14.80
C TRP A 22 13.89 -2.92 -14.24
N GLU A 23 13.96 -1.92 -15.10
CA GLU A 23 13.61 -0.53 -14.80
C GLU A 23 12.23 -0.46 -14.15
N SER A 24 12.09 0.33 -13.08
CA SER A 24 10.80 0.55 -12.44
C SER A 24 9.89 1.41 -13.31
N GLU A 25 8.58 1.22 -13.20
CA GLU A 25 7.62 2.03 -13.96
C GLU A 25 7.75 3.53 -13.66
N ALA A 26 8.04 3.89 -12.40
CA ALA A 26 8.32 5.27 -12.02
C ALA A 26 9.53 5.85 -12.78
N SER A 27 10.60 5.06 -12.94
CA SER A 27 11.79 5.47 -13.71
C SER A 27 11.47 5.67 -15.18
N ARG A 28 10.69 4.75 -15.76
CA ARG A 28 10.25 4.83 -17.15
C ARG A 28 9.38 6.08 -17.38
N MET A 29 8.45 6.37 -16.47
CA MET A 29 7.60 7.56 -16.54
C MET A 29 8.41 8.85 -16.45
N VAL A 30 9.34 8.97 -15.49
CA VAL A 30 10.23 10.15 -15.39
C VAL A 30 11.02 10.34 -16.67
N ARG A 31 11.59 9.26 -17.23
CA ARG A 31 12.31 9.32 -18.52
C ARG A 31 11.43 9.82 -19.68
N CYS A 32 10.14 9.50 -19.68
CA CYS A 32 9.20 10.00 -20.69
C CYS A 32 8.92 11.51 -20.58
N ILE A 33 9.03 12.09 -19.37
CA ILE A 33 8.75 13.51 -19.10
C ILE A 33 10.01 14.34 -18.78
N ALA A 34 11.20 13.74 -18.80
CA ALA A 34 12.46 14.38 -18.41
C ALA A 34 12.79 15.66 -19.20
N ALA A 35 12.22 15.83 -20.39
CA ALA A 35 12.36 17.07 -21.17
C ALA A 35 11.60 18.28 -20.58
N LEU A 36 10.74 18.06 -19.57
CA LEU A 36 9.85 19.07 -18.99
C LEU A 36 10.10 19.30 -17.51
N VAL A 37 10.68 18.30 -16.84
CA VAL A 37 10.85 18.31 -15.39
C VAL A 37 12.07 17.49 -15.02
N ASP A 38 12.88 18.04 -14.12
CA ASP A 38 13.96 17.32 -13.45
C ASP A 38 13.38 16.67 -12.19
N VAL A 39 13.16 15.35 -12.23
CA VAL A 39 12.55 14.60 -11.13
C VAL A 39 13.58 13.67 -10.51
N ASN A 40 13.90 13.92 -9.24
CA ASN A 40 14.72 13.02 -8.45
C ASN A 40 13.86 11.90 -7.83
N LEU A 41 13.94 10.69 -8.37
CA LEU A 41 13.22 9.52 -7.83
C LEU A 41 13.66 9.10 -6.42
N LYS A 42 14.76 9.65 -5.92
CA LYS A 42 15.20 9.41 -4.53
C LYS A 42 14.63 10.43 -3.55
N ASP A 43 13.95 11.47 -4.03
CA ASP A 43 13.31 12.47 -3.20
C ASP A 43 11.97 11.94 -2.65
N PRO A 44 11.81 11.79 -1.32
CA PRO A 44 10.56 11.35 -0.71
C PRO A 44 9.35 12.24 -1.03
N GLU A 45 9.55 13.53 -1.27
CA GLU A 45 8.45 14.45 -1.58
C GLU A 45 7.76 14.11 -2.92
N ASN A 46 8.45 13.40 -3.81
CA ASN A 46 7.86 12.89 -5.06
C ASN A 46 6.86 11.74 -4.85
N TYR A 47 6.82 11.17 -3.64
CA TYR A 47 5.85 10.13 -3.24
C TYR A 47 4.79 10.67 -2.27
N ASN A 48 4.78 11.98 -2.00
CA ASN A 48 3.80 12.62 -1.15
C ASN A 48 2.43 12.60 -1.84
N LEU A 49 1.46 11.91 -1.23
CA LEU A 49 0.09 11.80 -1.75
C LEU A 49 -0.70 13.11 -1.71
N LYS A 50 -0.17 14.16 -1.06
CA LYS A 50 -0.79 15.48 -0.91
C LYS A 50 -2.24 15.42 -0.41
N LEU A 51 -2.51 14.51 0.53
CA LEU A 51 -3.82 14.34 1.16
C LEU A 51 -4.30 15.67 1.74
N THR A 52 -5.51 16.06 1.35
CA THR A 52 -6.16 17.30 1.78
C THR A 52 -6.45 17.29 3.29
N PRO A 53 -6.62 18.46 3.91
CA PRO A 53 -7.03 18.54 5.31
C PRO A 53 -8.34 17.77 5.59
N ALA A 54 -9.29 17.79 4.65
CA ALA A 54 -10.56 17.08 4.78
C ALA A 54 -10.38 15.54 4.78
N GLU A 55 -9.51 15.00 3.92
CA GLU A 55 -9.21 13.56 3.89
C GLU A 55 -8.54 13.09 5.18
N ARG A 56 -7.58 13.87 5.68
CA ARG A 56 -6.91 13.59 6.96
C ARG A 56 -7.90 13.62 8.12
N GLN A 57 -8.76 14.64 8.17
CA GLN A 57 -9.76 14.77 9.22
C GLN A 57 -10.78 13.62 9.19
N LYS A 58 -11.18 13.15 8.00
CA LYS A 58 -12.04 11.97 7.85
C LYS A 58 -11.37 10.73 8.43
N ALA A 59 -10.11 10.48 8.09
CA ALA A 59 -9.35 9.34 8.62
C ALA A 59 -9.21 9.40 10.14
N GLU A 60 -8.84 10.57 10.69
CA GLU A 60 -8.74 10.78 12.14
C GLU A 60 -10.08 10.53 12.85
N LYS A 61 -11.19 10.99 12.27
CA LYS A 61 -12.53 10.79 12.86
C LYS A 61 -12.90 9.32 12.94
N GLU A 62 -12.56 8.52 11.94
CA GLU A 62 -12.83 7.07 11.97
C GLU A 62 -11.88 6.34 12.94
N LEU A 63 -10.60 6.70 12.97
CA LEU A 63 -9.64 6.12 13.90
C LEU A 63 -9.96 6.47 15.37
N LYS A 64 -10.43 7.68 15.67
CA LYS A 64 -10.78 8.11 17.03
C LYS A 64 -11.89 7.29 17.69
N LYS A 65 -12.72 6.59 16.92
CA LYS A 65 -13.78 5.71 17.43
C LYS A 65 -13.27 4.34 17.86
N TRP A 66 -11.99 4.06 17.63
CA TRP A 66 -11.38 2.75 17.83
C TRP A 66 -10.33 2.80 18.94
N ASP A 67 -10.50 2.00 19.98
CA ASP A 67 -9.63 1.96 21.17
C ASP A 67 -8.19 1.50 20.87
N GLY A 68 -7.97 0.84 19.72
CA GLY A 68 -6.65 0.42 19.26
C GLY A 68 -5.85 1.48 18.48
N ASN A 69 -6.33 2.73 18.41
CA ASN A 69 -5.75 3.76 17.54
C ASN A 69 -4.44 4.38 18.04
N ASP A 70 -4.03 4.12 19.29
CA ASP A 70 -2.80 4.66 19.88
C ASP A 70 -1.54 4.07 19.21
N ILE A 71 -1.54 2.74 19.01
CA ILE A 71 -0.44 2.00 18.39
C ILE A 71 -1.05 0.88 17.55
N PHE A 72 -0.93 0.98 16.23
CA PHE A 72 -1.50 0.00 15.32
C PHE A 72 -0.65 -0.26 14.09
N ILE A 73 -0.95 -1.38 13.43
CA ILE A 73 -0.51 -1.68 12.07
C ILE A 73 -1.70 -1.55 11.12
N ALA A 74 -1.45 -1.00 9.93
CA ALA A 74 -2.44 -0.95 8.86
C ALA A 74 -2.10 -2.01 7.80
N ALA A 75 -3.06 -2.89 7.48
CA ALA A 75 -2.90 -3.92 6.48
C ALA A 75 -3.96 -3.79 5.39
N SER A 76 -3.53 -3.71 4.13
CA SER A 76 -4.43 -3.85 2.99
C SER A 76 -4.25 -5.22 2.36
N ILE A 77 -5.24 -6.08 2.56
CA ILE A 77 -5.20 -7.46 2.10
C ILE A 77 -6.03 -7.57 0.83
N GLY A 78 -5.38 -8.07 -0.22
CA GLY A 78 -6.02 -8.40 -1.48
C GLY A 78 -5.43 -7.62 -2.64
N THR A 79 -4.94 -8.36 -3.61
CA THR A 79 -4.47 -7.86 -4.91
C THR A 79 -5.60 -7.91 -5.95
N LYS A 80 -5.43 -7.21 -7.08
CA LYS A 80 -6.30 -7.37 -8.26
C LYS A 80 -5.91 -8.59 -9.13
N ALA A 81 -4.71 -9.12 -8.96
CA ALA A 81 -4.18 -10.24 -9.73
C ALA A 81 -3.69 -11.34 -8.79
N ASP A 82 -4.23 -12.56 -8.93
CA ASP A 82 -4.01 -13.70 -8.02
C ASP A 82 -2.53 -14.06 -7.82
N THR A 83 -1.69 -13.83 -8.84
CA THR A 83 -0.24 -14.08 -8.77
C THR A 83 0.50 -13.18 -7.78
N LYS A 84 -0.12 -12.08 -7.37
CA LYS A 84 0.40 -11.16 -6.34
C LYS A 84 -0.28 -11.38 -4.99
N ASP A 85 -1.14 -12.40 -4.87
CA ASP A 85 -1.79 -12.72 -3.60
C ASP A 85 -0.77 -13.42 -2.73
N TRP A 86 -0.47 -12.82 -1.58
CA TRP A 86 0.43 -13.44 -0.62
C TRP A 86 -0.21 -14.69 0.01
N GLY A 87 -1.52 -14.87 -0.15
CA GLY A 87 -2.23 -16.05 0.28
C GLY A 87 -2.72 -15.92 1.72
N ARG A 88 -3.89 -16.49 1.94
CA ARG A 88 -4.62 -16.41 3.21
C ARG A 88 -3.82 -16.94 4.41
N GLU A 89 -3.15 -18.07 4.22
CA GLU A 89 -2.40 -18.77 5.27
C GLU A 89 -1.19 -17.97 5.74
N ASN A 90 -0.52 -17.26 4.82
CA ASN A 90 0.60 -16.39 5.14
C ASN A 90 0.17 -15.17 5.95
N TRP A 91 -0.91 -14.49 5.53
CA TRP A 91 -1.50 -13.40 6.32
C TRP A 91 -1.92 -13.87 7.72
N SER A 92 -2.62 -15.01 7.80
CA SER A 92 -3.04 -15.58 9.08
C SER A 92 -1.86 -15.92 10.00
N SER A 93 -0.80 -16.50 9.44
CA SER A 93 0.41 -16.85 10.20
C SER A 93 1.14 -15.60 10.69
N LEU A 94 1.25 -14.57 9.85
CA LEU A 94 1.83 -13.27 10.23
C LEU A 94 1.07 -12.67 11.42
N PHE A 95 -0.24 -12.54 11.31
CA PHE A 95 -1.06 -11.92 12.35
C PHE A 95 -1.03 -12.71 13.66
N THR A 96 -1.10 -14.03 13.59
CA THR A 96 -1.01 -14.89 14.79
C THR A 96 0.32 -14.68 15.51
N ARG A 97 1.43 -14.66 14.77
CA ARG A 97 2.77 -14.46 15.35
C ARG A 97 2.92 -13.05 15.91
N TRP A 98 2.39 -12.04 15.21
CA TRP A 98 2.48 -10.65 15.61
C TRP A 98 1.68 -10.37 16.89
N CYS A 99 0.42 -10.82 16.96
CA CYS A 99 -0.39 -10.71 18.17
C CYS A 99 0.32 -11.27 19.40
N ARG A 100 1.00 -12.41 19.25
CA ARG A 100 1.71 -13.04 20.37
C ARG A 100 2.90 -12.21 20.86
N CYS A 101 3.63 -11.58 19.95
CA CYS A 101 4.78 -10.74 20.30
C CYS A 101 4.36 -9.33 20.78
N HIS A 102 3.20 -8.84 20.32
CA HIS A 102 2.76 -7.47 20.51
C HIS A 102 1.25 -7.40 20.84
N PRO A 103 0.80 -7.90 22.00
CA PRO A 103 -0.62 -7.99 22.33
C PRO A 103 -1.31 -6.61 22.47
N GLY A 104 -0.55 -5.56 22.78
CA GLY A 104 -1.06 -4.18 22.94
C GLY A 104 -1.23 -3.39 21.64
N VAL A 105 -0.83 -3.94 20.49
CA VAL A 105 -0.93 -3.26 19.18
C VAL A 105 -2.29 -3.57 18.56
N GLY A 106 -2.95 -2.58 17.96
CA GLY A 106 -4.18 -2.74 17.19
C GLY A 106 -3.91 -3.15 15.72
N LEU A 107 -4.91 -3.73 15.06
CA LEU A 107 -4.88 -3.99 13.62
C LEU A 107 -5.98 -3.21 12.89
N ALA A 108 -5.58 -2.33 11.96
CA ALA A 108 -6.46 -1.64 11.04
C ALA A 108 -6.42 -2.31 9.66
N MET A 109 -7.56 -2.84 9.21
CA MET A 109 -7.70 -3.50 7.92
C MET A 109 -8.29 -2.53 6.91
N VAL A 110 -7.60 -2.29 5.80
CA VAL A 110 -8.02 -1.34 4.75
C VAL A 110 -8.36 -2.08 3.46
N GLY A 111 -9.59 -1.92 2.96
CA GLY A 111 -10.00 -2.57 1.72
C GLY A 111 -11.32 -2.04 1.16
N SER A 112 -11.67 -2.47 -0.05
CA SER A 112 -12.96 -2.17 -0.67
C SER A 112 -14.08 -3.05 -0.13
N THR A 113 -15.33 -2.60 -0.30
CA THR A 113 -16.56 -3.34 0.06
C THR A 113 -16.56 -4.77 -0.44
N ASP A 114 -16.05 -4.99 -1.65
CA ASP A 114 -16.09 -6.29 -2.33
C ASP A 114 -15.06 -7.29 -1.76
N LYS A 115 -14.12 -6.80 -0.95
CA LYS A 115 -13.10 -7.60 -0.24
C LYS A 115 -13.33 -7.70 1.26
N TYR A 116 -14.45 -7.16 1.75
CA TYR A 116 -14.83 -7.16 3.16
C TYR A 116 -14.88 -8.58 3.75
N ASP A 117 -15.24 -9.57 2.93
CA ASP A 117 -15.30 -10.97 3.35
C ASP A 117 -13.90 -11.61 3.51
N ILE A 118 -12.91 -11.18 2.73
CA ILE A 118 -11.51 -11.66 2.85
C ILE A 118 -10.81 -11.01 4.05
N SER A 119 -10.98 -9.69 4.23
CA SER A 119 -10.44 -8.96 5.37
C SER A 119 -11.07 -9.45 6.68
N GLY A 120 -12.39 -9.61 6.72
CA GLY A 120 -13.14 -10.12 7.88
C GLY A 120 -12.81 -11.56 8.24
N LYS A 121 -12.58 -12.45 7.26
CA LYS A 121 -12.20 -13.84 7.56
C LYS A 121 -10.74 -13.99 8.03
N ASN A 122 -9.81 -13.15 7.56
CA ASN A 122 -8.41 -13.15 8.04
C ASN A 122 -8.27 -12.50 9.42
N ALA A 123 -9.13 -11.52 9.70
CA ALA A 123 -9.27 -10.87 10.99
C ALA A 123 -9.70 -11.80 12.13
N LYS A 124 -10.41 -12.92 11.85
CA LYS A 124 -10.88 -13.85 12.89
C LYS A 124 -9.77 -14.46 13.76
N ASN A 125 -8.53 -14.46 13.26
CA ASN A 125 -7.37 -14.98 13.99
C ASN A 125 -6.61 -13.90 14.77
N TRP A 126 -7.02 -12.64 14.64
CA TRP A 126 -6.48 -11.56 15.45
C TRP A 126 -7.03 -11.67 16.88
N LYS A 127 -6.14 -11.99 17.83
CA LYS A 127 -6.44 -12.03 19.27
C LYS A 127 -5.78 -10.87 20.05
N GLY A 128 -5.28 -9.86 19.33
CA GLY A 128 -4.72 -8.64 19.91
C GLY A 128 -5.80 -7.71 20.45
N ARG A 129 -5.41 -6.56 20.98
CA ARG A 129 -6.27 -5.62 21.73
C ARG A 129 -7.59 -5.32 21.02
N ASP A 130 -7.53 -4.80 19.79
CA ASP A 130 -8.71 -4.47 18.99
C ASP A 130 -8.44 -4.57 17.47
N LEU A 131 -9.52 -4.63 16.69
CA LEU A 131 -9.51 -4.70 15.22
C LEU A 131 -10.53 -3.69 14.64
N ILE A 132 -10.13 -2.92 13.62
CA ILE A 132 -11.05 -2.11 12.82
C ILE A 132 -10.95 -2.45 11.33
N CYS A 133 -12.09 -2.53 10.64
CA CYS A 133 -12.16 -2.59 9.19
C CYS A 133 -12.54 -1.21 8.65
N VAL A 134 -11.59 -0.55 7.99
CA VAL A 134 -11.80 0.74 7.32
C VAL A 134 -12.11 0.46 5.85
N VAL A 135 -13.34 0.74 5.45
CA VAL A 135 -13.78 0.63 4.05
C VAL A 135 -13.62 1.99 3.38
N SER A 136 -12.85 2.03 2.29
CA SER A 136 -12.62 3.24 1.48
C SER A 136 -13.78 3.53 0.54
#